data_AF-A0A9D1T5U7-F1
#
_entry.id   AF-A0A9D1T5U7-F1
#
_cell.length_a   1.000
_cell.length_b   1.000
_cell.length_c   1.000
_cell.angle_alpha   90.00
_cell.angle_beta   90.00
_cell.angle_gamma   90.00
#
_symmetry.space_group_name_H-M   'P 1'
#
loop_
_entity.id
_entity.type
_entity.pdbx_description
1 polymer ?
#
loop_
_entity_poly.entity_id
_entity_poly.type
_entity_poly.pdbx_seq_one_letter_code
_entity_poly.pdbx_strand_id
1 'polypeptide(L)'
;METWVKHSVALSVAAAILLGIVAGPLFGLTSSGPEVLPGGVLMGVVFVYPLVLTAANIIFLFCENRSPLLLGKGRLFEGITLVVGILYSLLALPIANITIADWTRQLSNRQLHTPIWTQGFLTVGMLAAAGLAGYLVLSFGRLSKMPPLIPVCAMAAMYLGMAESILWIVQVFQPDLVMVYLCLLPANGILIGIKVIRRKVKEWKSVQPEEIRGFEKPWLDRLNRKLLNSSRWPAAAFLLMWPLLGVLICILILFGQRPDNAIRAWTETSDWRLSLREAPQNIYYDEHYLCTVAAGGHRRLVKPLRRGVRHGHTVIVNRQLCIANAFEQVLEERAPRLHGRIRGFYDRYGFPIARCIRSPYAADAIYLLMKPLEWLFLAVLYLVDVKPENRIAVQYLPKCTFEGEEKGSV
;
A
#
# COMPACT_ATOMS: atom_id res chain seq x y z
N MET A 1 -11.33 26.91 28.19
CA MET A 1 -10.78 25.55 27.93
C MET A 1 -11.86 24.57 27.48
N GLU A 2 -13.04 24.55 28.09
CA GLU A 2 -14.15 23.64 27.71
C GLU A 2 -14.68 23.85 26.29
N THR A 3 -14.80 25.10 25.83
CA THR A 3 -15.25 25.43 24.46
C THR A 3 -14.32 24.88 23.37
N TRP A 4 -13.00 24.96 23.60
CA TRP A 4 -11.97 24.41 22.73
C TRP A 4 -12.02 22.88 22.67
N VAL A 5 -12.22 22.22 23.82
CA VAL A 5 -12.32 20.77 23.87
C VAL A 5 -13.62 20.28 23.20
N LYS A 6 -14.73 21.01 23.34
CA LYS A 6 -16.03 20.69 22.71
C LYS A 6 -15.92 20.63 21.18
N HIS A 7 -15.23 21.59 20.56
CA HIS A 7 -15.07 21.70 19.11
C HIS A 7 -13.74 21.14 18.57
N SER A 8 -12.99 20.41 19.39
CA SER A 8 -11.64 19.89 19.06
C SER A 8 -11.56 19.14 17.73
N VAL A 9 -12.57 18.34 17.37
CA VAL A 9 -12.61 17.62 16.09
C VAL A 9 -12.74 18.60 14.92
N ALA A 10 -13.72 19.51 14.96
CA ALA A 10 -13.91 20.51 13.90
C ALA A 10 -12.67 21.41 13.75
N LEU A 11 -12.07 21.81 14.87
CA LEU A 11 -10.83 22.58 14.89
C LEU A 11 -9.64 21.80 14.28
N SER A 12 -9.54 20.49 14.54
CA SER A 12 -8.48 19.66 13.94
C SER A 12 -8.61 19.55 12.42
N VAL A 13 -9.84 19.44 11.91
CA VAL A 13 -10.12 19.43 10.46
C VAL A 13 -9.82 20.80 9.84
N ALA A 14 -10.32 21.87 10.46
CA ALA A 14 -10.06 23.23 10.00
C ALA A 14 -8.55 23.54 9.99
N ALA A 15 -7.82 23.14 11.02
CA ALA A 15 -6.36 23.29 11.08
C ALA A 15 -5.66 22.52 9.95
N ALA A 16 -6.07 21.28 9.68
CA ALA A 16 -5.49 20.50 8.58
C ALA A 16 -5.76 21.15 7.21
N ILE A 17 -6.97 21.67 6.98
CA ILE A 17 -7.33 22.38 5.74
C ILE A 17 -6.51 23.66 5.59
N LEU A 18 -6.44 24.49 6.64
CA LEU A 18 -5.66 25.73 6.62
C LEU A 18 -4.17 25.47 6.35
N LEU A 19 -3.59 24.48 7.03
CA LEU A 19 -2.21 24.06 6.78
C LEU A 19 -2.02 23.54 5.35
N GLY A 20 -3.00 22.80 4.81
CA GLY A 20 -2.99 22.33 3.42
C GLY A 20 -3.00 23.47 2.40
N ILE A 21 -3.82 24.50 2.62
CA ILE A 21 -3.89 25.70 1.77
C ILE A 21 -2.58 26.48 1.79
N VAL A 22 -1.95 26.61 2.96
CA VAL A 22 -0.67 27.32 3.10
C VAL A 22 0.50 26.50 2.53
N ALA A 23 0.51 25.19 2.75
CA ALA A 23 1.59 24.31 2.34
C ALA A 23 1.54 23.92 0.84
N GLY A 24 0.35 23.82 0.25
CA GLY A 24 0.17 23.41 -1.15
C GLY A 24 1.04 24.17 -2.15
N PRO A 25 1.07 25.51 -2.11
CA PRO A 25 1.93 26.33 -2.97
C PRO A 25 3.43 26.15 -2.68
N LEU A 26 3.80 25.96 -1.40
CA LEU A 26 5.21 25.82 -0.98
C LEU A 26 5.86 24.54 -1.50
N PHE A 27 5.08 23.47 -1.69
CA PHE A 27 5.57 22.19 -2.22
C PHE A 27 5.38 22.05 -3.74
N GLY A 28 4.90 23.10 -4.43
CA GLY A 28 4.65 23.07 -5.88
C GLY A 28 3.55 22.08 -6.30
N LEU A 29 2.68 21.68 -5.36
CA LEU A 29 1.63 20.67 -5.56
C LEU A 29 0.29 21.28 -6.00
N THR A 30 0.16 22.61 -5.96
CA THR A 30 -1.02 23.35 -6.42
C THR A 30 -0.62 24.44 -7.42
N SER A 31 -1.41 24.62 -8.47
CA SER A 31 -1.22 25.67 -9.49
C SER A 31 -1.33 27.07 -8.87
N SER A 32 -0.62 28.06 -9.43
CA SER A 32 -0.79 29.47 -9.06
C SER A 32 -2.08 30.02 -9.69
N GLY A 33 -3.12 30.30 -8.88
CA GLY A 33 -4.40 30.81 -9.39
C GLY A 33 -5.62 30.45 -8.51
N PRO A 34 -6.86 30.50 -9.04
CA PRO A 34 -8.08 30.17 -8.29
C PRO A 34 -8.17 28.69 -7.87
N GLU A 35 -7.37 27.82 -8.46
CA GLU A 35 -7.26 26.39 -8.12
C GLU A 35 -6.47 26.11 -6.82
N VAL A 36 -5.80 27.11 -6.25
CA VAL A 36 -5.08 27.00 -4.96
C VAL A 36 -6.01 26.56 -3.84
N LEU A 37 -7.24 27.08 -3.82
CA LEU A 37 -8.19 26.78 -2.75
C LEU A 37 -8.66 25.30 -2.77
N PRO A 38 -9.23 24.76 -3.88
CA PRO A 38 -9.62 23.36 -3.92
C PRO A 38 -8.43 22.41 -3.79
N GLY A 39 -7.29 22.72 -4.40
CA GLY A 39 -6.06 21.93 -4.27
C GLY A 39 -5.53 21.90 -2.83
N GLY A 40 -5.51 23.06 -2.17
CA GLY A 40 -5.10 23.20 -0.77
C GLY A 40 -6.00 22.46 0.21
N VAL A 41 -7.32 22.48 -0.02
CA VAL A 41 -8.29 21.68 0.77
C VAL A 41 -8.02 20.19 0.61
N LEU A 42 -7.83 19.71 -0.63
CA LEU A 42 -7.51 18.30 -0.89
C LEU A 42 -6.19 17.90 -0.20
N MET A 43 -5.16 18.74 -0.30
CA MET A 43 -3.88 18.52 0.36
C MET A 43 -4.03 18.43 1.89
N GLY A 44 -4.81 19.34 2.47
CA GLY A 44 -5.10 19.34 3.90
C GLY A 44 -5.81 18.08 4.37
N VAL A 45 -6.83 17.66 3.62
CA VAL A 45 -7.61 16.46 3.95
C VAL A 45 -6.81 15.17 3.73
N VAL A 46 -6.11 15.02 2.60
CA VAL A 46 -5.46 13.75 2.25
C VAL A 46 -4.12 13.58 2.94
N PHE A 47 -3.29 14.62 2.99
CA PHE A 47 -1.91 14.52 3.48
C PHE A 47 -1.73 15.05 4.90
N VAL A 48 -2.36 16.18 5.25
CA VAL A 48 -2.13 16.82 6.56
C VAL A 48 -2.97 16.18 7.67
N TYR A 49 -4.23 15.87 7.41
CA TYR A 49 -5.14 15.35 8.42
C TYR A 49 -4.69 14.02 9.08
N PRO A 50 -4.15 13.02 8.36
CA PRO A 50 -3.56 11.83 8.98
C PRO A 50 -2.47 12.16 10.01
N LEU A 51 -1.63 13.16 9.72
CA LEU A 51 -0.57 13.61 10.62
C LEU A 51 -1.15 14.33 11.84
N VAL A 52 -2.19 15.15 11.65
CA VAL A 52 -2.93 15.80 12.75
C VAL A 52 -3.57 14.78 13.68
N LEU A 53 -4.19 13.72 13.14
CA LEU A 53 -4.73 12.62 13.94
C LEU A 53 -3.64 11.89 14.73
N THR A 54 -2.48 11.66 14.11
CA THR A 54 -1.32 11.06 14.76
C THR A 54 -0.81 11.93 15.91
N ALA A 55 -0.62 13.23 15.66
CA ALA A 55 -0.23 14.20 16.68
C ALA A 55 -1.26 14.26 17.82
N ALA A 56 -2.56 14.23 17.51
CA ALA A 56 -3.60 14.18 18.52
C ALA A 56 -3.49 12.92 19.39
N ASN A 57 -3.27 11.74 18.82
CA ASN A 57 -3.08 10.50 19.59
C ASN A 57 -1.84 10.55 20.48
N ILE A 58 -0.74 11.15 20.01
CA ILE A 58 0.47 11.39 20.82
C ILE A 58 0.15 12.33 21.99
N ILE A 59 -0.54 13.45 21.74
CA ILE A 59 -0.92 14.40 22.80
C ILE A 59 -1.82 13.71 23.84
N PHE A 60 -2.84 12.97 23.40
CA PHE A 60 -3.74 12.25 24.31
C PHE A 60 -3.07 11.10 25.08
N LEU A 61 -1.95 10.56 24.59
CA LEU A 61 -1.14 9.59 25.33
C LEU A 61 -0.51 10.20 26.59
N PHE A 62 -0.19 11.50 26.57
CA PHE A 62 0.44 12.19 27.71
C PHE A 62 -0.54 13.02 28.57
N CYS A 63 -1.68 13.45 28.02
CA CYS A 63 -2.66 14.34 28.70
C CYS A 63 -3.71 13.64 29.59
N GLU A 64 -3.53 12.35 29.89
CA GLU A 64 -4.52 11.40 30.43
C GLU A 64 -5.21 11.79 31.77
N ASN A 65 -4.64 12.71 32.56
CA ASN A 65 -4.99 12.89 33.98
C ASN A 65 -5.85 14.11 34.32
N ARG A 66 -6.46 14.81 33.34
CA ARG A 66 -7.02 16.16 33.61
C ARG A 66 -8.55 16.28 33.68
N SER A 67 -9.35 15.50 32.94
CA SER A 67 -10.84 15.54 33.07
C SER A 67 -11.58 14.39 32.33
N PRO A 68 -12.80 14.01 32.77
CA PRO A 68 -13.65 13.03 32.07
C PRO A 68 -14.04 13.48 30.64
N LEU A 69 -14.17 14.78 30.42
CA LEU A 69 -14.44 15.37 29.11
C LEU A 69 -13.27 15.12 28.12
N LEU A 70 -12.03 15.28 28.57
CA LEU A 70 -10.84 15.00 27.77
C LEU A 70 -10.70 13.50 27.44
N LEU A 71 -11.04 12.63 28.39
CA LEU A 71 -11.09 11.18 28.17
C LEU A 71 -12.12 10.78 27.09
N GLY A 72 -13.30 11.39 27.12
CA GLY A 72 -14.33 11.22 26.09
C GLY A 72 -13.84 11.63 24.70
N LYS A 73 -13.17 12.79 24.60
CA LYS A 73 -12.60 13.26 23.33
C LYS A 73 -11.43 12.43 22.85
N GLY A 74 -10.56 11.95 23.75
CA GLY A 74 -9.48 11.03 23.40
C GLY A 74 -10.01 9.76 22.71
N ARG A 75 -11.08 9.16 23.24
CA ARG A 75 -11.75 8.01 22.59
C ARG A 75 -12.38 8.35 21.24
N LEU A 76 -12.94 9.55 21.11
CA LEU A 76 -13.47 10.00 19.82
C LEU A 76 -12.35 10.11 18.77
N PHE A 77 -11.20 10.70 19.12
CA PHE A 77 -10.04 10.76 18.23
C PHE A 77 -9.47 9.37 17.90
N GLU A 78 -9.47 8.43 18.84
CA GLU A 78 -9.09 7.03 18.57
C GLU A 78 -10.00 6.41 17.50
N GLY A 79 -11.33 6.51 17.70
CA GLY A 79 -12.31 5.98 16.75
C GLY A 79 -12.23 6.61 15.37
N ILE A 80 -12.10 7.94 15.31
CA ILE A 80 -11.87 8.66 14.04
C ILE A 80 -10.58 8.16 13.38
N THR A 81 -9.48 8.04 14.12
CA THR A 81 -8.19 7.58 13.58
C THR A 81 -8.29 6.18 12.98
N LEU A 82 -8.97 5.25 13.65
CA LEU A 82 -9.14 3.89 13.13
C LEU A 82 -9.99 3.87 11.85
N VAL A 83 -11.14 4.54 11.85
CA VAL A 83 -12.06 4.55 10.69
C VAL A 83 -11.46 5.29 9.50
N VAL A 84 -10.98 6.51 9.73
CA VAL A 84 -10.41 7.35 8.68
C VAL A 84 -9.05 6.80 8.22
N GLY A 85 -8.26 6.22 9.13
CA GLY A 85 -6.99 5.58 8.79
C GLY A 85 -7.15 4.35 7.90
N ILE A 86 -8.19 3.53 8.10
CA ILE A 86 -8.53 2.42 7.18
C ILE A 86 -8.85 2.98 5.79
N LEU A 87 -9.68 4.02 5.71
CA LEU A 87 -10.02 4.67 4.45
C LEU A 87 -8.76 5.19 3.72
N TYR A 88 -7.88 5.91 4.43
CA TYR A 88 -6.63 6.39 3.82
C TYR A 88 -5.70 5.26 3.39
N SER A 89 -5.62 4.18 4.15
CA SER A 89 -4.80 3.03 3.78
C SER A 89 -5.31 2.40 2.48
N LEU A 90 -6.63 2.22 2.34
CA LEU A 90 -7.25 1.71 1.12
C LEU A 90 -7.04 2.63 -0.09
N LEU A 91 -7.10 3.94 0.11
CA LEU A 91 -6.83 4.93 -0.94
C LEU A 91 -5.35 4.98 -1.33
N ALA A 92 -4.43 4.71 -0.40
CA ALA A 92 -3.00 4.71 -0.64
C ALA A 92 -2.52 3.48 -1.45
N LEU A 93 -3.17 2.32 -1.35
CA LEU A 93 -2.80 1.11 -2.09
C LEU A 93 -2.68 1.33 -3.62
N PRO A 94 -3.68 1.86 -4.34
CA PRO A 94 -3.56 2.10 -5.79
C PRO A 94 -2.56 3.21 -6.12
N ILE A 95 -2.40 4.22 -5.25
CA ILE A 95 -1.40 5.31 -5.44
C ILE A 95 0.02 4.74 -5.36
N ALA A 96 0.23 3.77 -4.47
CA ALA A 96 1.46 3.00 -4.32
C ALA A 96 1.70 1.98 -5.45
N ASN A 97 0.80 1.88 -6.44
CA ASN A 97 0.79 0.85 -7.48
C ASN A 97 0.73 -0.60 -6.94
N ILE A 98 0.23 -0.79 -5.71
CA ILE A 98 0.05 -2.12 -5.10
C ILE A 98 -1.16 -2.79 -5.75
N THR A 99 -0.93 -3.99 -6.29
CA THR A 99 -1.96 -4.82 -6.91
C THR A 99 -2.24 -6.03 -6.03
N ILE A 100 -3.51 -6.41 -5.89
CA ILE A 100 -3.91 -7.65 -5.19
C ILE A 100 -3.56 -8.85 -6.07
N ALA A 101 -2.29 -9.25 -6.04
CA ALA A 101 -1.72 -10.37 -6.77
C ALA A 101 -0.54 -10.97 -5.99
N ASP A 102 -0.51 -12.30 -5.92
CA ASP A 102 0.63 -13.03 -5.35
C ASP A 102 1.84 -12.97 -6.28
N TRP A 103 3.04 -13.14 -5.70
CA TRP A 103 4.35 -13.10 -6.36
C TRP A 103 4.50 -14.02 -7.58
N THR A 104 3.63 -15.02 -7.74
CA THR A 104 3.66 -15.95 -8.90
C THR A 104 3.15 -15.31 -10.19
N ARG A 105 2.39 -14.22 -10.08
CA ARG A 105 1.78 -13.55 -11.23
C ARG A 105 2.75 -12.52 -11.80
N GLN A 106 2.94 -12.52 -13.12
CA GLN A 106 3.69 -11.45 -13.77
C GLN A 106 2.89 -10.13 -13.77
N LEU A 107 3.49 -9.07 -13.21
CA LEU A 107 2.91 -7.72 -13.17
C LEU A 107 3.45 -6.84 -14.30
N SER A 108 2.95 -5.61 -14.36
CA SER A 108 3.24 -4.66 -15.43
C SER A 108 3.76 -3.33 -14.91
N ASN A 109 4.68 -2.71 -15.65
CA ASN A 109 5.25 -1.40 -15.33
C ASN A 109 5.82 -1.34 -13.90
N ARG A 110 5.33 -0.39 -13.10
CA ARG A 110 5.73 -0.14 -11.70
C ARG A 110 4.78 -0.78 -10.68
N GLN A 111 3.95 -1.73 -11.11
CA GLN A 111 3.06 -2.43 -10.18
C GLN A 111 3.87 -3.27 -9.18
N LEU A 112 3.40 -3.27 -7.93
CA LEU A 112 3.93 -4.07 -6.84
C LEU A 112 2.93 -5.16 -6.46
N HIS A 113 3.43 -6.29 -6.00
CA HIS A 113 2.60 -7.36 -5.46
C HIS A 113 2.00 -6.96 -4.10
N THR A 114 0.97 -7.67 -3.66
CA THR A 114 0.36 -7.40 -2.36
C THR A 114 1.37 -7.64 -1.21
N PRO A 115 1.45 -6.76 -0.19
CA PRO A 115 2.37 -6.91 0.93
C PRO A 115 2.06 -8.08 1.86
N ILE A 116 0.88 -8.65 1.73
CA ILE A 116 0.47 -9.86 2.43
C ILE A 116 0.08 -10.89 1.38
N TRP A 117 0.60 -12.11 1.52
CA TRP A 117 0.22 -13.24 0.68
C TRP A 117 -1.28 -13.51 0.76
N THR A 118 -1.96 -13.65 -0.38
CA THR A 118 -3.45 -13.64 -0.42
C THR A 118 -4.09 -14.77 0.39
N GLN A 119 -3.48 -15.95 0.45
CA GLN A 119 -3.98 -17.05 1.28
C GLN A 119 -3.84 -16.78 2.79
N GLY A 120 -2.93 -15.89 3.18
CA GLY A 120 -2.76 -15.44 4.56
C GLY A 120 -3.74 -14.35 5.01
N PHE A 121 -4.57 -13.80 4.11
CA PHE A 121 -5.49 -12.70 4.44
C PHE A 121 -6.44 -13.03 5.59
N LEU A 122 -6.98 -14.26 5.63
CA LEU A 122 -7.89 -14.66 6.71
C LEU A 122 -7.15 -14.72 8.06
N THR A 123 -5.92 -15.26 8.08
CA THR A 123 -5.11 -15.33 9.29
C THR A 123 -4.80 -13.93 9.83
N VAL A 124 -4.31 -13.04 8.97
CA VAL A 124 -4.00 -11.65 9.34
C VAL A 124 -5.28 -10.92 9.78
N GLY A 125 -6.37 -11.04 9.01
CA GLY A 125 -7.66 -10.44 9.36
C GLY A 125 -8.23 -10.90 10.70
N MET A 126 -8.08 -12.17 11.07
CA MET A 126 -8.53 -12.69 12.36
C MET A 126 -7.68 -12.18 13.53
N LEU A 127 -6.37 -12.00 13.34
CA LEU A 127 -5.49 -11.40 14.35
C LEU A 127 -5.83 -9.92 14.55
N ALA A 128 -6.07 -9.18 13.46
CA ALA A 128 -6.51 -7.79 13.51
C ALA A 128 -7.86 -7.65 14.21
N ALA A 129 -8.81 -8.55 13.89
CA ALA A 129 -10.12 -8.59 14.53
C ALA A 129 -10.03 -8.90 16.03
N ALA A 130 -9.15 -9.82 16.45
CA ALA A 130 -8.90 -10.09 17.86
C ALA A 130 -8.33 -8.86 18.58
N GLY A 131 -7.35 -8.17 17.98
CA GLY A 131 -6.80 -6.92 18.50
C GLY A 131 -7.84 -5.82 18.65
N LEU A 132 -8.69 -5.64 17.63
CA LEU A 132 -9.80 -4.70 17.66
C LEU A 132 -10.84 -5.08 18.73
N ALA A 133 -11.19 -6.36 18.86
CA ALA A 133 -12.09 -6.83 19.90
C ALA A 133 -11.55 -6.53 21.31
N GLY A 134 -10.25 -6.77 21.54
CA GLY A 134 -9.57 -6.40 22.78
C GLY A 134 -9.65 -4.89 23.07
N TYR A 135 -9.41 -4.07 22.04
CA TYR A 135 -9.58 -2.61 22.14
C TYR A 135 -11.00 -2.21 22.50
N LEU A 136 -12.02 -2.78 21.86
CA LEU A 136 -13.43 -2.46 22.10
C LEU A 136 -13.87 -2.86 23.52
N VAL A 137 -13.48 -4.06 23.97
CA VAL A 137 -13.77 -4.54 25.34
C VAL A 137 -13.19 -3.59 26.37
N LEU A 138 -11.94 -3.15 26.22
CA LEU A 138 -11.34 -2.19 27.14
C LEU A 138 -11.92 -0.78 26.98
N SER A 139 -12.19 -0.30 25.78
CA SER A 139 -12.61 1.10 25.56
C SER A 139 -14.05 1.38 25.99
N PHE A 140 -14.93 0.37 25.90
CA PHE A 140 -16.36 0.50 26.23
C PHE A 140 -16.78 -0.30 27.48
N GLY A 141 -15.96 -1.26 27.92
CA GLY A 141 -16.21 -2.04 29.11
C GLY A 141 -16.10 -1.24 30.40
N ARG A 142 -17.07 -1.44 31.31
CA ARG A 142 -16.99 -0.93 32.69
C ARG A 142 -16.16 -1.89 33.53
N LEU A 143 -14.98 -1.44 33.96
CA LEU A 143 -14.05 -2.26 34.76
C LEU A 143 -14.69 -2.79 36.06
N SER A 144 -15.55 -2.00 36.70
CA SER A 144 -16.23 -2.38 37.94
C SER A 144 -17.17 -3.58 37.81
N LYS A 145 -17.55 -3.96 36.58
CA LYS A 145 -18.44 -5.11 36.32
C LYS A 145 -17.71 -6.29 35.68
N MET A 146 -16.38 -6.22 35.55
CA MET A 146 -15.60 -7.24 34.85
C MET A 146 -14.66 -7.95 35.83
N PRO A 147 -14.60 -9.30 35.82
CA PRO A 147 -13.55 -10.02 36.52
C PRO A 147 -12.18 -9.66 35.92
N PRO A 148 -11.10 -9.64 36.73
CA PRO A 148 -9.77 -9.15 36.31
C PRO A 148 -9.16 -9.95 35.16
N LEU A 149 -9.62 -11.19 34.93
CA LEU A 149 -9.19 -12.00 33.80
C LEU A 149 -9.62 -11.42 32.44
N ILE A 150 -10.82 -10.83 32.33
CA ILE A 150 -11.32 -10.28 31.05
C ILE A 150 -10.44 -9.12 30.55
N PRO A 151 -10.10 -8.10 31.37
CA PRO A 151 -9.16 -7.07 30.97
C PRO A 151 -7.79 -7.62 30.55
N VAL A 152 -7.26 -8.63 31.24
CA VAL A 152 -5.96 -9.24 30.89
C VAL A 152 -6.04 -9.99 29.55
N CYS A 153 -7.11 -10.75 29.29
CA CYS A 153 -7.36 -11.38 27.98
C CYS A 153 -7.51 -10.34 26.87
N ALA A 154 -8.22 -9.24 27.13
CA ALA A 154 -8.40 -8.17 26.15
C ALA A 154 -7.07 -7.44 25.85
N MET A 155 -6.23 -7.21 26.86
CA MET A 155 -4.87 -6.68 26.68
C MET A 155 -3.99 -7.64 25.86
N ALA A 156 -4.10 -8.95 26.11
CA ALA A 156 -3.37 -9.97 25.36
C ALA A 156 -3.77 -9.95 23.86
N ALA A 157 -5.07 -9.83 23.58
CA ALA A 157 -5.57 -9.68 22.21
C ALA A 157 -5.06 -8.39 21.55
N MET A 158 -5.05 -7.27 22.28
CA MET A 158 -4.46 -6.02 21.78
C MET A 158 -2.97 -6.14 21.46
N TYR A 159 -2.20 -6.92 22.24
CA TYR A 159 -0.80 -7.17 21.90
C TYR A 159 -0.61 -7.92 20.59
N LEU A 160 -1.51 -8.85 20.24
CA LEU A 160 -1.51 -9.47 18.91
C LEU A 160 -1.68 -8.44 17.80
N GLY A 161 -2.69 -7.56 17.92
CA GLY A 161 -2.90 -6.48 16.96
C GLY A 161 -1.75 -5.47 16.89
N MET A 162 -1.07 -5.19 18.01
CA MET A 162 0.14 -4.36 18.04
C MET A 162 1.33 -5.06 17.36
N ALA A 163 1.52 -6.36 17.59
CA ALA A 163 2.56 -7.14 16.94
C ALA A 163 2.33 -7.19 15.42
N GLU A 164 1.10 -7.40 14.99
CA GLU A 164 0.71 -7.32 13.57
C GLU A 164 0.96 -5.93 12.97
N SER A 165 0.64 -4.86 13.72
CA SER A 165 0.94 -3.49 13.31
C SER A 165 2.43 -3.26 13.12
N ILE A 166 3.28 -3.82 14.00
CA ILE A 166 4.74 -3.78 13.86
C ILE A 166 5.18 -4.55 12.62
N LEU A 167 4.66 -5.76 12.40
CA LEU A 167 4.98 -6.58 11.23
C LEU A 167 4.63 -5.85 9.93
N TRP A 168 3.45 -5.22 9.86
CA TRP A 168 3.05 -4.41 8.71
C TRP A 168 4.00 -3.24 8.46
N ILE A 169 4.37 -2.49 9.51
CA ILE A 169 5.34 -1.38 9.37
C ILE A 169 6.65 -1.91 8.84
N VAL A 170 7.20 -2.99 9.41
CA VAL A 170 8.46 -3.58 8.95
C VAL A 170 8.34 -4.05 7.49
N GLN A 171 7.22 -4.68 7.13
CA GLN A 171 6.99 -5.21 5.78
C GLN A 171 6.99 -4.10 4.72
N VAL A 172 6.24 -3.02 4.96
CA VAL A 172 5.93 -1.99 3.96
C VAL A 172 6.90 -0.81 4.00
N PHE A 173 7.60 -0.58 5.12
CA PHE A 173 8.41 0.64 5.29
C PHE A 173 9.47 0.77 4.19
N GLN A 174 9.43 1.87 3.45
CA GLN A 174 10.41 2.26 2.44
C GLN A 174 10.55 3.78 2.49
N PRO A 175 11.68 4.37 2.05
CA PRO A 175 11.86 5.83 2.01
C PRO A 175 11.05 6.47 0.86
N ASP A 176 9.76 6.13 0.78
CA ASP A 176 8.77 6.67 -0.15
C ASP A 176 7.60 7.26 0.66
N LEU A 177 7.07 8.40 0.21
CA LEU A 177 6.03 9.11 0.93
C LEU A 177 4.76 8.25 1.12
N VAL A 178 4.30 7.56 0.08
CA VAL A 178 3.06 6.78 0.15
C VAL A 178 3.24 5.58 1.08
N MET A 179 4.42 4.95 1.06
CA MET A 179 4.76 3.84 1.98
C MET A 179 4.81 4.30 3.44
N VAL A 180 5.32 5.50 3.72
CA VAL A 180 5.27 6.10 5.06
C VAL A 180 3.82 6.33 5.50
N TYR A 181 2.94 6.78 4.60
CA TYR A 181 1.52 6.97 4.91
C TYR A 181 0.80 5.65 5.21
N LEU A 182 1.14 4.55 4.52
CA LEU A 182 0.65 3.20 4.84
C LEU A 182 1.08 2.71 6.24
N CYS A 183 2.10 3.32 6.84
CA CYS A 183 2.55 3.00 8.20
C CYS A 183 1.79 3.79 9.29
N LEU A 184 1.06 4.86 8.94
CA LEU A 184 0.44 5.75 9.93
C LEU A 184 -0.67 5.07 10.74
N LEU A 185 -1.57 4.33 10.10
CA LEU A 185 -2.64 3.61 10.81
C LEU A 185 -2.05 2.56 11.79
N PRO A 186 -1.16 1.65 11.36
CA PRO A 186 -0.49 0.71 12.26
C PRO A 186 0.25 1.40 13.42
N ALA A 187 0.98 2.49 13.14
CA ALA A 187 1.69 3.25 14.17
C ALA A 187 0.71 3.84 15.19
N ASN A 188 -0.42 4.39 14.73
CA ASN A 188 -1.49 4.84 15.62
C ASN A 188 -2.12 3.68 16.39
N GLY A 189 -2.29 2.50 15.80
CA GLY A 189 -2.76 1.30 16.49
C GLY A 189 -1.89 0.97 17.71
N ILE A 190 -0.57 1.05 17.56
CA ILE A 190 0.40 0.87 18.66
C ILE A 190 0.24 1.97 19.72
N LEU A 191 0.15 3.24 19.32
CA LEU A 191 -0.03 4.36 20.25
C LEU A 191 -1.33 4.25 21.05
N ILE A 192 -2.44 3.92 20.37
CA ILE A 192 -3.75 3.69 20.98
C ILE A 192 -3.66 2.50 21.94
N GLY A 193 -2.98 1.43 21.55
CA GLY A 193 -2.77 0.26 22.40
C GLY A 193 -2.05 0.60 23.71
N ILE A 194 -0.91 1.27 23.61
CA ILE A 194 -0.14 1.73 24.78
C ILE A 194 -1.00 2.63 25.67
N LYS A 195 -1.74 3.58 25.08
CA LYS A 195 -2.61 4.51 25.81
C LYS A 195 -3.71 3.77 26.57
N VAL A 196 -4.47 2.90 25.91
CA VAL A 196 -5.59 2.16 26.52
C VAL A 196 -5.11 1.24 27.64
N ILE A 197 -3.99 0.53 27.44
CA ILE A 197 -3.41 -0.35 28.46
C ILE A 197 -3.01 0.46 29.69
N ARG A 198 -2.27 1.56 29.51
CA ARG A 198 -1.86 2.46 30.61
C ARG A 198 -3.06 3.00 31.36
N ARG A 199 -4.09 3.45 30.64
CA ARG A 199 -5.35 3.95 31.21
C ARG A 199 -6.00 2.94 32.11
N LYS A 200 -6.17 1.72 31.59
CA LYS A 200 -6.91 0.65 32.30
C LYS A 200 -6.17 0.13 33.51
N VAL A 201 -4.84 0.05 33.45
CA VAL A 201 -4.02 -0.29 34.63
C VAL A 201 -4.20 0.75 35.74
N LYS A 202 -4.25 2.04 35.40
CA LYS A 202 -4.48 3.13 36.37
C LYS A 202 -5.91 3.14 36.91
N GLU A 203 -6.91 3.06 36.03
CA GLU A 203 -8.33 3.06 36.38
C GLU A 203 -8.67 1.95 37.38
N TRP A 204 -8.08 0.75 37.21
CA TRP A 204 -8.27 -0.34 38.16
C TRP A 204 -7.72 -0.04 39.56
N LYS A 205 -6.61 0.69 39.69
CA LYS A 205 -6.07 1.06 41.01
C LYS A 205 -7.01 1.98 41.80
N SER A 206 -7.78 2.82 41.11
CA SER A 206 -8.75 3.74 41.72
C SER A 206 -10.11 3.11 42.04
N VAL A 207 -10.47 2.00 41.39
CA VAL A 207 -11.82 1.41 41.47
C VAL A 207 -11.78 0.10 42.27
N GLN A 208 -10.90 -0.03 43.27
CA GLN A 208 -10.77 -1.29 44.04
C GLN A 208 -12.16 -1.81 44.45
N PRO A 209 -12.58 -3.00 43.99
CA PRO A 209 -13.90 -3.53 44.32
C PRO A 209 -13.96 -3.90 45.80
N GLU A 210 -15.00 -3.45 46.49
CA GLU A 210 -15.26 -3.72 47.92
C GLU A 210 -15.47 -5.22 48.23
N GLU A 211 -15.95 -5.99 47.24
CA GLU A 211 -16.17 -7.43 47.36
C GLU A 211 -15.40 -8.20 46.27
N ILE A 212 -14.29 -8.83 46.66
CA ILE A 212 -13.57 -9.75 45.79
C ILE A 212 -13.89 -11.17 46.26
N ARG A 213 -14.72 -11.88 45.47
CA ARG A 213 -15.02 -13.30 45.74
C ARG A 213 -13.72 -14.11 45.71
N GLY A 214 -13.37 -14.69 46.87
CA GLY A 214 -12.29 -15.66 46.98
C GLY A 214 -12.63 -16.95 46.25
N PHE A 215 -11.63 -17.64 45.71
CA PHE A 215 -11.83 -18.94 45.10
C PHE A 215 -11.64 -20.05 46.14
N GLU A 216 -12.48 -21.09 46.11
CA GLU A 216 -12.37 -22.24 47.04
C GLU A 216 -11.01 -22.97 46.93
N LYS A 217 -10.45 -23.08 45.72
CA LYS A 217 -9.16 -23.75 45.50
C LYS A 217 -7.98 -22.80 45.81
N PRO A 218 -7.02 -23.18 46.67
CA PRO A 218 -5.92 -22.31 47.09
C PRO A 218 -5.00 -21.81 45.97
N TRP A 219 -4.84 -22.57 44.89
CA TRP A 219 -4.01 -22.16 43.74
C TRP A 219 -4.73 -21.14 42.84
N LEU A 220 -6.06 -21.28 42.65
CA LEU A 220 -6.88 -20.30 41.93
C LEU A 220 -6.92 -18.98 42.68
N ASP A 221 -7.05 -19.04 44.00
CA ASP A 221 -7.06 -17.85 44.85
C ASP A 221 -5.70 -17.11 44.85
N ARG A 222 -4.60 -17.87 44.80
CA ARG A 222 -3.25 -17.29 44.58
C ARG A 222 -3.12 -16.60 43.22
N LEU A 223 -3.65 -17.19 42.14
CA LEU A 223 -3.66 -16.56 40.82
C LEU A 223 -4.54 -15.32 40.80
N ASN A 224 -5.73 -15.40 41.37
CA ASN A 224 -6.65 -14.27 41.49
C ASN A 224 -5.98 -13.11 42.24
N ARG A 225 -5.35 -13.36 43.39
CA ARG A 225 -4.59 -12.33 44.13
C ARG A 225 -3.48 -11.69 43.31
N LYS A 226 -2.77 -12.46 42.47
CA LYS A 226 -1.78 -11.89 41.55
C LYS A 226 -2.43 -11.00 40.48
N LEU A 227 -3.59 -11.40 39.96
CA LEU A 227 -4.37 -10.66 38.97
C LEU A 227 -5.12 -9.46 39.57
N LEU A 228 -5.34 -9.37 40.88
CA LEU A 228 -5.91 -8.15 41.49
C LEU A 228 -4.94 -6.97 41.40
N ASN A 229 -3.63 -7.24 41.36
CA ASN A 229 -2.63 -6.21 41.20
C ASN A 229 -2.47 -5.82 39.72
N SER A 230 -3.14 -4.73 39.32
CA SER A 230 -3.14 -4.25 37.92
C SER A 230 -1.77 -3.90 37.37
N SER A 231 -0.78 -3.60 38.22
CA SER A 231 0.60 -3.35 37.74
C SER A 231 1.21 -4.56 37.02
N ARG A 232 0.69 -5.77 37.29
CA ARG A 232 1.14 -7.01 36.65
C ARG A 232 0.34 -7.37 35.40
N TRP A 233 -0.75 -6.66 35.10
CA TRP A 233 -1.61 -6.99 33.95
C TRP A 233 -0.88 -6.93 32.61
N PRO A 234 -0.05 -5.92 32.30
CA PRO A 234 0.70 -5.91 31.04
C PRO A 234 1.60 -7.14 30.88
N ALA A 235 2.31 -7.53 31.94
CA ALA A 235 3.17 -8.72 31.91
C ALA A 235 2.36 -10.03 31.80
N ALA A 236 1.25 -10.13 32.53
CA ALA A 236 0.34 -11.28 32.45
C ALA A 236 -0.30 -11.40 31.06
N ALA A 237 -0.71 -10.28 30.46
CA ALA A 237 -1.26 -10.21 29.12
C ALA A 237 -0.21 -10.60 28.06
N PHE A 238 1.06 -10.19 28.23
CA PHE A 238 2.14 -10.61 27.35
C PHE A 238 2.37 -12.13 27.41
N LEU A 239 2.34 -12.72 28.61
CA LEU A 239 2.41 -14.18 28.76
C LEU A 239 1.20 -14.88 28.11
N LEU A 240 -0.01 -14.35 28.32
CA LEU A 240 -1.27 -14.92 27.83
C LEU A 240 -1.47 -14.72 26.31
N MET A 241 -0.75 -13.78 25.70
CA MET A 241 -0.79 -13.54 24.26
C MET A 241 -0.40 -14.79 23.45
N TRP A 242 0.62 -15.54 23.89
CA TRP A 242 1.11 -16.74 23.21
C TRP A 242 0.10 -17.90 23.17
N PRO A 243 -0.51 -18.34 24.29
CA PRO A 243 -1.56 -19.35 24.23
C PRO A 243 -2.81 -18.85 23.50
N LEU A 244 -3.15 -17.55 23.61
CA LEU A 244 -4.24 -16.97 22.82
C LEU A 244 -3.96 -17.08 21.31
N LEU A 245 -2.74 -16.78 20.87
CA LEU A 245 -2.31 -16.97 19.49
C LEU A 245 -2.46 -18.44 19.06
N GLY A 246 -2.02 -19.38 19.92
CA GLY A 246 -2.17 -20.81 19.67
C GLY A 246 -3.65 -21.21 19.48
N VAL A 247 -4.55 -20.72 20.34
CA VAL A 247 -6.00 -20.96 20.21
C VAL A 247 -6.54 -20.37 18.90
N LEU A 248 -6.16 -19.16 18.53
CA LEU A 248 -6.57 -18.54 17.26
C LEU A 248 -6.06 -19.34 16.06
N ILE A 249 -4.83 -19.84 16.10
CA ILE A 249 -4.29 -20.72 15.06
C ILE A 249 -5.08 -22.03 14.98
N CYS A 250 -5.41 -22.66 16.12
CA CYS A 250 -6.27 -23.86 16.13
C CYS A 250 -7.64 -23.58 15.50
N ILE A 251 -8.27 -22.44 15.81
CA ILE A 251 -9.53 -22.03 15.19
C ILE A 251 -9.34 -21.86 13.67
N LEU A 252 -8.29 -21.16 13.23
CA LEU A 252 -7.98 -20.97 11.81
C LEU A 252 -7.77 -22.31 11.08
N ILE A 253 -7.15 -23.30 11.72
CA ILE A 253 -6.98 -24.65 11.17
C ILE A 253 -8.34 -25.33 10.94
N LEU A 254 -9.32 -25.13 11.83
CA LEU A 254 -10.69 -25.62 11.61
C LEU A 254 -11.36 -24.97 10.39
N PHE A 255 -10.96 -23.75 10.03
CA PHE A 255 -11.37 -23.06 8.80
C PHE A 255 -10.47 -23.39 7.59
N GLY A 256 -9.62 -24.42 7.69
CA GLY A 256 -8.77 -24.91 6.58
C GLY A 256 -7.48 -24.13 6.38
N GLN A 257 -7.09 -23.24 7.30
CA GLN A 257 -5.80 -22.55 7.23
C GLN A 257 -4.67 -23.44 7.74
N ARG A 258 -3.44 -23.19 7.27
CA ARG A 258 -2.26 -23.88 7.79
C ARG A 258 -1.69 -23.16 9.01
N PRO A 259 -1.07 -23.87 9.97
CA PRO A 259 -0.51 -23.25 11.17
C PRO A 259 0.60 -22.23 10.85
N ASP A 260 1.36 -22.45 9.79
CA ASP A 260 2.45 -21.59 9.33
C ASP A 260 1.96 -20.38 8.51
N ASN A 261 0.66 -20.25 8.23
CA ASN A 261 0.11 -19.10 7.50
C ASN A 261 0.35 -17.77 8.21
N ALA A 262 0.47 -17.76 9.55
CA ALA A 262 0.81 -16.55 10.30
C ALA A 262 2.20 -15.98 9.92
N ILE A 263 3.12 -16.84 9.47
CA ILE A 263 4.47 -16.47 9.01
C ILE A 263 4.48 -16.32 7.48
N ARG A 264 3.85 -17.25 6.77
CA ARG A 264 3.77 -17.25 5.30
C ARG A 264 3.02 -16.05 4.75
N ALA A 265 2.06 -15.50 5.49
CA ALA A 265 1.40 -14.24 5.16
C ALA A 265 2.38 -13.11 4.81
N TRP A 266 3.52 -13.05 5.49
CA TRP A 266 4.52 -11.99 5.29
C TRP A 266 5.67 -12.43 4.37
N THR A 267 6.02 -13.71 4.41
CA THR A 267 7.21 -14.25 3.72
C THR A 267 6.94 -14.80 2.32
N GLU A 268 5.73 -15.29 2.02
CA GLU A 268 5.29 -15.72 0.68
C GLU A 268 4.88 -14.52 -0.18
N THR A 269 5.69 -13.48 -0.15
CA THR A 269 5.51 -12.26 -0.92
C THR A 269 6.81 -11.94 -1.65
N SER A 270 6.73 -11.03 -2.62
CA SER A 270 7.87 -10.41 -3.30
C SER A 270 7.77 -8.90 -3.13
N ASP A 271 8.87 -8.18 -3.30
CA ASP A 271 8.96 -6.70 -3.28
C ASP A 271 9.02 -6.03 -1.89
N TRP A 272 8.92 -6.79 -0.80
CA TRP A 272 8.83 -6.26 0.57
C TRP A 272 9.99 -6.72 1.47
N ARG A 273 10.15 -6.08 2.64
CA ARG A 273 11.32 -6.34 3.50
C ARG A 273 11.39 -7.76 4.07
N LEU A 274 10.25 -8.37 4.36
CA LEU A 274 10.20 -9.76 4.89
C LEU A 274 9.95 -10.79 3.78
N SER A 275 9.88 -10.37 2.52
CA SER A 275 9.67 -11.25 1.37
C SER A 275 10.81 -12.25 1.23
N LEU A 276 10.46 -13.51 1.01
CA LEU A 276 11.41 -14.60 0.73
C LEU A 276 11.27 -15.15 -0.70
N ARG A 277 10.42 -14.54 -1.53
CA ARG A 277 10.15 -14.98 -2.90
C ARG A 277 10.61 -13.95 -3.91
N GLU A 278 11.03 -14.43 -5.07
CA GLU A 278 11.37 -13.63 -6.23
C GLU A 278 10.25 -13.71 -7.26
N ALA A 279 9.64 -12.57 -7.58
CA ALA A 279 8.62 -12.49 -8.61
C ALA A 279 9.23 -12.47 -10.03
N PRO A 280 8.49 -12.95 -11.05
CA PRO A 280 8.89 -12.74 -12.43
C PRO A 280 8.95 -11.24 -12.75
N GLN A 281 9.93 -10.84 -13.56
CA GLN A 281 10.13 -9.44 -13.93
C GLN A 281 8.86 -8.82 -14.56
N ASN A 282 8.59 -7.56 -14.18
CA ASN A 282 7.47 -6.81 -14.72
C ASN A 282 7.61 -6.59 -16.23
N ILE A 283 6.49 -6.72 -16.96
CA ILE A 283 6.42 -6.35 -18.37
C ILE A 283 6.24 -4.84 -18.45
N TYR A 284 7.16 -4.14 -19.10
CA TYR A 284 7.04 -2.70 -19.34
C TYR A 284 6.23 -2.45 -20.62
N TYR A 285 5.11 -1.75 -20.46
CA TYR A 285 4.33 -1.17 -21.54
C TYR A 285 4.79 0.27 -21.72
N ASP A 286 5.77 0.47 -22.60
CA ASP A 286 6.31 1.80 -22.91
C ASP A 286 5.26 2.72 -23.56
N GLU A 287 5.55 4.02 -23.53
CA GLU A 287 4.79 5.16 -24.07
C GLU A 287 4.40 5.06 -25.57
N HIS A 288 4.85 4.00 -26.25
CA HIS A 288 4.49 3.72 -27.63
C HIS A 288 3.40 2.64 -27.66
N TYR A 289 2.15 3.03 -27.96
CA TYR A 289 1.00 2.12 -27.86
C TYR A 289 1.17 0.83 -28.71
N LEU A 290 1.97 0.86 -29.79
CA LEU A 290 2.28 -0.33 -30.58
C LEU A 290 3.05 -1.38 -29.76
N CYS A 291 3.92 -0.97 -28.84
CA CYS A 291 4.59 -1.88 -27.91
C CYS A 291 3.56 -2.54 -26.98
N THR A 292 2.57 -1.77 -26.51
CA THR A 292 1.44 -2.27 -25.70
C THR A 292 0.57 -3.27 -26.47
N VAL A 293 0.31 -2.99 -27.75
CA VAL A 293 -0.44 -3.91 -28.63
C VAL A 293 0.35 -5.19 -28.90
N ALA A 294 1.66 -5.08 -29.17
CA ALA A 294 2.54 -6.23 -29.42
C ALA A 294 2.68 -7.16 -28.20
N ALA A 295 2.64 -6.58 -26.99
CA ALA A 295 2.75 -7.33 -25.74
C ALA A 295 1.39 -7.80 -25.18
N GLY A 296 0.30 -7.08 -25.43
CA GLY A 296 -1.01 -7.29 -24.79
C GLY A 296 -2.07 -8.01 -25.64
N GLY A 297 -1.93 -8.06 -26.97
CA GLY A 297 -2.91 -8.71 -27.85
C GLY A 297 -2.80 -10.24 -27.89
N HIS A 298 -3.81 -10.90 -28.45
CA HIS A 298 -3.81 -12.36 -28.56
C HIS A 298 -2.69 -12.84 -29.50
N ARG A 299 -1.85 -13.78 -29.03
CA ARG A 299 -0.66 -14.26 -29.76
C ARG A 299 -0.94 -14.73 -31.19
N ARG A 300 -2.14 -15.27 -31.46
CA ARG A 300 -2.56 -15.70 -32.81
C ARG A 300 -2.73 -14.52 -33.79
N LEU A 301 -3.12 -13.36 -33.29
CA LEU A 301 -3.39 -12.16 -34.10
C LEU A 301 -2.17 -11.23 -34.17
N VAL A 302 -1.61 -10.83 -33.02
CA VAL A 302 -0.53 -9.83 -32.95
C VAL A 302 0.86 -10.39 -33.25
N LYS A 303 0.98 -11.73 -33.29
CA LYS A 303 2.18 -12.50 -33.73
C LYS A 303 3.49 -11.88 -33.22
N PRO A 304 3.75 -11.95 -31.89
CA PRO A 304 5.00 -11.46 -31.33
C PRO A 304 6.18 -12.21 -31.96
N LEU A 305 7.20 -11.47 -32.41
CA LEU A 305 8.32 -11.99 -33.18
C LEU A 305 9.51 -12.33 -32.30
N ARG A 306 9.99 -11.36 -31.51
CA ARG A 306 11.17 -11.50 -30.63
C ARG A 306 11.16 -10.51 -29.48
N ARG A 307 12.07 -10.69 -28.52
CA ARG A 307 12.41 -9.65 -27.52
C ARG A 307 13.41 -8.67 -28.13
N GLY A 308 13.17 -7.38 -27.94
CA GLY A 308 14.08 -6.30 -28.33
C GLY A 308 14.39 -5.38 -27.16
N VAL A 309 15.28 -4.41 -27.36
CA VAL A 309 15.68 -3.44 -26.34
C VAL A 309 15.31 -2.03 -26.78
N ARG A 310 14.64 -1.27 -25.90
CA ARG A 310 14.31 0.14 -26.10
C ARG A 310 14.59 0.90 -24.81
N HIS A 311 15.33 2.01 -24.88
CA HIS A 311 15.70 2.82 -23.72
C HIS A 311 16.26 2.03 -22.51
N GLY A 312 16.98 0.92 -22.77
CA GLY A 312 17.55 0.05 -21.72
C GLY A 312 16.60 -1.02 -21.16
N HIS A 313 15.34 -1.07 -21.61
CA HIS A 313 14.35 -2.05 -21.16
C HIS A 313 14.03 -3.09 -22.25
N THR A 314 13.65 -4.30 -21.81
CA THR A 314 13.25 -5.39 -22.72
C THR A 314 11.79 -5.20 -23.15
N VAL A 315 11.55 -5.15 -24.45
CA VAL A 315 10.22 -4.96 -25.05
C VAL A 315 9.87 -6.15 -25.96
N ILE A 316 8.59 -6.55 -26.00
CA ILE A 316 8.10 -7.56 -26.95
C ILE A 316 7.87 -6.88 -28.30
N VAL A 317 8.53 -7.37 -29.34
CA VAL A 317 8.52 -6.77 -30.66
C VAL A 317 7.74 -7.64 -31.63
N ASN A 318 6.82 -7.03 -32.38
CA ASN A 318 6.17 -7.64 -33.54
C ASN A 318 6.54 -6.88 -34.82
N ARG A 319 6.21 -7.45 -35.99
CA ARG A 319 6.58 -6.86 -37.28
C ARG A 319 5.97 -5.46 -37.49
N GLN A 320 4.73 -5.24 -37.05
CA GLN A 320 4.03 -3.96 -37.15
C GLN A 320 4.79 -2.84 -36.39
N LEU A 321 5.31 -3.14 -35.20
CA LEU A 321 6.14 -2.21 -34.43
C LEU A 321 7.47 -1.88 -35.13
N CYS A 322 8.14 -2.88 -35.72
CA CYS A 322 9.38 -2.65 -36.47
C CYS A 322 9.15 -1.72 -37.68
N ILE A 323 8.05 -1.93 -38.41
CA ILE A 323 7.70 -1.11 -39.58
C ILE A 323 7.41 0.33 -39.18
N ALA A 324 6.59 0.52 -38.13
CA ALA A 324 6.26 1.87 -37.65
C ALA A 324 7.52 2.63 -37.22
N ASN A 325 8.44 1.98 -36.49
CA ASN A 325 9.69 2.60 -36.05
C ASN A 325 10.65 2.89 -37.21
N ALA A 326 10.74 1.98 -38.19
CA ALA A 326 11.55 2.20 -39.39
C ALA A 326 11.01 3.36 -40.24
N PHE A 327 9.69 3.48 -40.37
CA PHE A 327 9.04 4.60 -41.04
C PHE A 327 9.28 5.92 -40.30
N GLU A 328 9.17 5.91 -38.97
CA GLU A 328 9.46 7.08 -38.14
C GLU A 328 10.89 7.61 -38.36
N GLN A 329 11.89 6.71 -38.44
CA GLN A 329 13.27 7.08 -38.75
C GLN A 329 13.42 7.71 -40.14
N VAL A 330 12.78 7.14 -41.17
CA VAL A 330 12.81 7.72 -42.52
C VAL A 330 12.15 9.11 -42.54
N LEU A 331 11.07 9.27 -41.79
CA LEU A 331 10.37 10.56 -41.66
C LEU A 331 11.24 11.60 -40.94
N GLU A 332 11.98 11.19 -39.91
CA GLU A 332 12.95 12.03 -39.18
C GLU A 332 14.10 12.47 -40.10
N GLU A 333 14.68 11.53 -40.86
CA GLU A 333 15.80 11.77 -41.78
C GLU A 333 15.40 12.69 -42.96
N ARG A 334 14.21 12.49 -43.54
CA ARG A 334 13.80 13.14 -44.79
C ARG A 334 12.93 14.38 -44.58
N ALA A 335 12.19 14.46 -43.48
CA ALA A 335 11.22 15.54 -43.24
C ALA A 335 11.11 15.90 -41.73
N PRO A 336 12.18 16.43 -41.11
CA PRO A 336 12.25 16.64 -39.66
C PRO A 336 11.18 17.59 -39.11
N ARG A 337 10.77 18.60 -39.90
CA ARG A 337 9.67 19.51 -39.52
C ARG A 337 8.30 18.82 -39.50
N LEU A 338 8.08 17.85 -40.39
CA LEU A 338 6.86 17.04 -40.45
C LEU A 338 6.87 15.97 -39.36
N HIS A 339 8.02 15.33 -39.12
CA HIS A 339 8.24 14.42 -38.00
C HIS A 339 7.86 15.08 -36.68
N GLY A 340 8.37 16.28 -36.38
CA GLY A 340 8.04 16.99 -35.14
C GLY A 340 6.55 17.29 -34.94
N ARG A 341 5.81 17.60 -36.02
CA ARG A 341 4.35 17.82 -35.96
C ARG A 341 3.58 16.52 -35.70
N ILE A 342 3.96 15.43 -36.39
CA ILE A 342 3.34 14.11 -36.22
C ILE A 342 3.64 13.57 -34.81
N ARG A 343 4.87 13.76 -34.33
CA ARG A 343 5.27 13.40 -32.96
C ARG A 343 4.47 14.18 -31.91
N GLY A 344 4.31 15.49 -32.08
CA GLY A 344 3.48 16.31 -31.19
C GLY A 344 1.99 15.92 -31.19
N PHE A 345 1.45 15.48 -32.32
CA PHE A 345 0.08 14.93 -32.40
C PHE A 345 0.00 13.55 -31.71
N TYR A 346 1.00 12.69 -31.95
CA TYR A 346 1.09 11.36 -31.34
C TYR A 346 1.19 11.45 -29.81
N ASP A 347 2.06 12.31 -29.27
CA ASP A 347 2.23 12.46 -27.83
C ASP A 347 0.95 13.00 -27.16
N ARG A 348 0.17 13.81 -27.88
CA ARG A 348 -1.10 14.38 -27.40
C ARG A 348 -2.26 13.38 -27.39
N TYR A 349 -2.36 12.51 -28.40
CA TYR A 349 -3.53 11.62 -28.58
C TYR A 349 -3.23 10.13 -28.40
N GLY A 350 -2.02 9.67 -28.71
CA GLY A 350 -1.60 8.27 -28.58
C GLY A 350 -1.39 7.82 -27.13
N PHE A 351 -0.88 8.71 -26.27
CA PHE A 351 -0.60 8.40 -24.86
C PHE A 351 -1.86 8.11 -24.01
N PRO A 352 -2.96 8.90 -24.12
CA PRO A 352 -4.23 8.55 -23.48
C PRO A 352 -4.79 7.21 -23.96
N ILE A 353 -4.66 6.90 -25.26
CA ILE A 353 -5.18 5.67 -25.85
C ILE A 353 -4.41 4.45 -25.31
N ALA A 354 -3.08 4.51 -25.22
CA ALA A 354 -2.25 3.43 -24.67
C ALA A 354 -2.66 3.03 -23.24
N ARG A 355 -3.02 4.01 -22.40
CA ARG A 355 -3.48 3.80 -21.01
C ARG A 355 -4.87 3.17 -20.91
N CYS A 356 -5.68 3.27 -21.97
CA CYS A 356 -7.01 2.65 -22.07
C CYS A 356 -6.97 1.20 -22.55
N ILE A 357 -5.84 0.72 -23.10
CA ILE A 357 -5.66 -0.66 -23.55
C ILE A 357 -5.38 -1.55 -22.33
N ARG A 358 -6.44 -1.92 -21.60
CA ARG A 358 -6.36 -2.81 -20.42
C ARG A 358 -6.83 -4.24 -20.70
N SER A 359 -7.32 -4.52 -21.90
CA SER A 359 -7.82 -5.84 -22.28
C SER A 359 -7.16 -6.34 -23.57
N PRO A 360 -6.96 -7.66 -23.71
CA PRO A 360 -6.45 -8.26 -24.96
C PRO A 360 -7.30 -7.92 -26.18
N TYR A 361 -8.62 -7.78 -26.02
CA TYR A 361 -9.54 -7.41 -27.10
C TYR A 361 -9.35 -5.96 -27.58
N ALA A 362 -9.06 -5.02 -26.67
CA ALA A 362 -8.75 -3.64 -27.05
C ALA A 362 -7.42 -3.56 -27.81
N ALA A 363 -6.42 -4.35 -27.39
CA ALA A 363 -5.14 -4.45 -28.09
C ALA A 363 -5.33 -5.01 -29.51
N ASP A 364 -6.15 -6.05 -29.67
CA ASP A 364 -6.46 -6.66 -30.97
C ASP A 364 -7.21 -5.69 -31.91
N ALA A 365 -8.17 -4.93 -31.38
CA ALA A 365 -8.91 -3.94 -32.17
C ALA A 365 -7.98 -2.85 -32.72
N ILE A 366 -7.06 -2.35 -31.90
CA ILE A 366 -6.07 -1.35 -32.31
C ILE A 366 -5.06 -1.94 -33.30
N TYR A 367 -4.64 -3.19 -33.10
CA TYR A 367 -3.78 -3.89 -34.05
C TYR A 367 -4.41 -3.96 -35.44
N LEU A 368 -5.71 -4.27 -35.52
CA LEU A 368 -6.47 -4.32 -36.77
C LEU A 368 -6.65 -2.92 -37.39
N LEU A 369 -6.98 -1.91 -36.57
CA LEU A 369 -7.08 -0.51 -37.02
C LEU A 369 -5.77 0.01 -37.62
N MET A 370 -4.64 -0.48 -37.11
CA MET A 370 -3.31 -0.11 -37.60
C MET A 370 -2.84 -0.86 -38.83
N LYS A 371 -3.54 -1.92 -39.27
CA LYS A 371 -3.13 -2.66 -40.47
C LYS A 371 -3.10 -1.78 -41.73
N PRO A 372 -4.13 -0.97 -42.05
CA PRO A 372 -4.06 -0.05 -43.18
C PRO A 372 -2.87 0.90 -43.13
N LEU A 373 -2.53 1.42 -41.93
CA LEU A 373 -1.36 2.27 -41.73
C LEU A 373 -0.04 1.51 -41.89
N GLU A 374 0.04 0.26 -41.43
CA GLU A 374 1.21 -0.61 -41.65
C GLU A 374 1.50 -0.78 -43.15
N TRP A 375 0.47 -0.99 -43.98
CA TRP A 375 0.63 -1.09 -45.43
C TRP A 375 1.11 0.23 -46.04
N LEU A 376 0.59 1.36 -45.59
CA LEU A 376 1.04 2.69 -46.02
C LEU A 376 2.52 2.92 -45.64
N PHE A 377 2.90 2.62 -44.40
CA PHE A 377 4.28 2.75 -43.93
C PHE A 377 5.23 1.87 -44.71
N LEU A 378 4.85 0.61 -44.97
CA LEU A 378 5.60 -0.30 -45.84
C LEU A 378 5.74 0.26 -47.25
N ALA A 379 4.66 0.76 -47.86
CA ALA A 379 4.72 1.34 -49.20
C ALA A 379 5.72 2.51 -49.27
N VAL A 380 5.70 3.41 -48.28
CA VAL A 380 6.68 4.51 -48.21
C VAL A 380 8.11 3.99 -48.04
N LEU A 381 8.33 3.03 -47.14
CA LEU A 381 9.66 2.44 -46.94
C LEU A 381 10.21 1.80 -48.22
N TYR A 382 9.38 1.07 -48.97
CA TYR A 382 9.76 0.43 -50.22
C TYR A 382 9.99 1.42 -51.38
N LEU A 383 9.41 2.62 -51.31
CA LEU A 383 9.62 3.67 -52.31
C LEU A 383 10.86 4.52 -52.04
N VAL A 384 11.29 4.62 -50.77
CA VAL A 384 12.31 5.59 -50.33
C VAL A 384 13.63 4.92 -49.93
N ASP A 385 13.61 3.66 -49.49
CA ASP A 385 14.78 2.94 -49.01
C ASP A 385 15.26 1.89 -50.04
N VAL A 386 16.58 1.75 -50.18
CA VAL A 386 17.23 0.77 -51.06
C VAL A 386 17.14 -0.65 -50.46
N LYS A 387 17.15 -0.78 -49.13
CA LYS A 387 17.05 -2.08 -48.43
C LYS A 387 16.02 -2.02 -47.29
N PRO A 388 14.73 -1.85 -47.62
CA PRO A 388 13.67 -1.59 -46.62
C PRO A 388 13.55 -2.72 -45.58
N GLU A 389 13.64 -3.99 -46.01
CA GLU A 389 13.53 -5.14 -45.09
C GLU A 389 14.70 -5.23 -44.11
N ASN A 390 15.92 -4.83 -44.52
CA ASN A 390 17.06 -4.79 -43.59
C ASN A 390 16.86 -3.71 -42.53
N ARG A 391 16.36 -2.53 -42.92
CA ARG A 391 16.06 -1.44 -41.97
C ARG A 391 14.98 -1.86 -40.98
N ILE A 392 13.95 -2.60 -41.39
CA ILE A 392 12.90 -3.14 -40.52
C ILE A 392 13.48 -4.20 -39.57
N ALA A 393 14.30 -5.11 -40.09
CA ALA A 393 14.84 -6.25 -39.35
C ALA A 393 15.84 -5.87 -38.24
N VAL A 394 16.52 -4.72 -38.35
CA VAL A 394 17.47 -4.26 -37.32
C VAL A 394 16.81 -3.52 -36.16
N GLN A 395 15.54 -3.14 -36.28
CA GLN A 395 14.86 -2.38 -35.23
C GLN A 395 14.81 -3.17 -33.91
N TYR A 396 15.12 -2.47 -32.82
CA TYR A 396 15.12 -2.98 -31.44
C TYR A 396 16.08 -4.14 -31.17
N LEU A 397 17.07 -4.40 -32.04
CA LEU A 397 18.15 -5.34 -31.71
C LEU A 397 18.98 -4.78 -30.55
N PRO A 398 19.49 -5.64 -29.64
CA PRO A 398 20.49 -5.23 -28.68
C PRO A 398 21.68 -4.63 -29.42
N LYS A 399 22.14 -3.45 -28.99
CA LYS A 399 23.41 -2.93 -29.48
C LYS A 399 24.49 -3.92 -29.03
N CYS A 400 25.24 -4.50 -29.97
CA CYS A 400 26.48 -5.18 -29.63
C CYS A 400 27.46 -4.11 -29.14
N THR A 401 27.45 -3.81 -27.85
CA THR A 401 28.65 -3.29 -27.20
C THR A 401 29.64 -4.44 -27.20
N PHE A 402 30.54 -4.43 -28.17
CA PHE A 402 31.81 -5.11 -27.99
C PHE A 402 32.54 -4.36 -26.88
N GLU A 403 32.27 -4.71 -25.63
CA GLU A 403 33.29 -4.60 -24.58
C GLU A 403 34.31 -5.70 -24.89
N GLY A 404 35.17 -5.41 -25.88
CA GLY A 404 36.35 -6.19 -26.13
C GLY A 404 37.29 -5.98 -24.96
N GLU A 405 37.49 -7.05 -24.19
CA GLU A 405 38.60 -7.22 -23.27
C GLU A 405 39.93 -6.95 -24.01
N GLU A 406 40.45 -5.72 -23.94
CA GLU A 406 41.90 -5.53 -23.93
C GLU A 406 42.40 -5.71 -22.48
N LYS A 407 42.38 -6.97 -22.03
CA LYS A 407 43.37 -7.47 -21.10
C LYS A 407 44.41 -8.24 -21.91
N GLY A 408 45.29 -7.48 -22.57
CA GLY A 408 46.57 -7.96 -23.06
C GLY A 408 47.65 -7.53 -22.09
N SER A 409 48.08 -8.45 -21.24
CA SER A 409 49.31 -8.37 -20.45
C SER A 409 50.55 -8.35 -21.35
N VAL A 410 51.39 -7.30 -21.23
CA VAL A 410 52.84 -7.37 -20.93
C VAL A 410 53.21 -6.11 -20.15
#